data_AF-A0A1M4MNF9-F1
#
_entry.id   AF-A0A1M4MNF9-F1
#
_cell.length_a   1.000
_cell.length_b   1.000
_cell.length_c   1.000
_cell.angle_alpha   90.00
_cell.angle_beta   90.00
_cell.angle_gamma   90.00
#
_symmetry.space_group_name_H-M   'P 1'
#
loop_
_entity.id
_entity.type
_entity.pdbx_description
1 polymer ?
#
loop_
_entity_poly.entity_id
_entity_poly.type
_entity_poly.pdbx_seq_one_letter_code
_entity_poly.pdbx_strand_id
1 'polypeptide(L)'
;MGLVFQNPDTMLFAETVADEVAFGLRNIDPGASEEPVDAALREVGLLHRKTAYPRSLSRGERQRLAIACVIAMKPKIIVLDEPTTGLDARESGRIMEILGRLRQDGHTIVMVTHDIRLGAEYADRIVRMEQGRVIRDSRTYEEEPCLKSCSTSSGRAPFTASTRSPN
;
A
#
# COMPACT_ATOMS: atom_id res chain seq x y z
N MET A 1 -16.11 -1.17 7.38
CA MET A 1 -15.00 -1.56 6.49
C MET A 1 -14.64 -0.34 5.67
N GLY A 2 -13.36 -0.08 5.45
CA GLY A 2 -12.87 1.00 4.60
C GLY A 2 -12.23 0.45 3.32
N LEU A 3 -12.35 1.19 2.21
CA LEU A 3 -11.77 0.84 0.91
C LEU A 3 -10.94 2.02 0.39
N VAL A 4 -9.72 1.74 -0.05
CA VAL A 4 -8.82 2.67 -0.72
C VAL A 4 -8.61 2.18 -2.15
N PHE A 5 -9.01 2.98 -3.14
CA PHE A 5 -8.85 2.64 -4.55
C PHE A 5 -7.41 2.86 -5.05
N GLN A 6 -7.07 2.20 -6.16
CA GLN A 6 -5.78 2.33 -6.85
C GLN A 6 -5.48 3.77 -7.31
N ASN A 7 -6.51 4.50 -7.76
CA ASN A 7 -6.38 5.89 -8.12
C ASN A 7 -6.92 6.78 -7.00
N PRO A 8 -6.07 7.51 -6.26
CA PRO A 8 -6.54 8.37 -5.18
C PRO A 8 -7.40 9.53 -5.72
N ASP A 9 -7.20 9.97 -6.96
CA ASP A 9 -7.91 11.10 -7.54
C ASP A 9 -9.41 10.84 -7.74
N THR A 10 -9.86 9.58 -7.68
CA THR A 10 -11.29 9.22 -7.69
C THR A 10 -11.96 9.39 -6.32
N MET A 11 -11.17 9.50 -5.26
CA MET A 11 -11.65 9.70 -3.89
C MET A 11 -11.57 11.16 -3.45
N LEU A 12 -10.68 11.97 -4.05
CA LEU A 12 -10.35 13.32 -3.57
C LEU A 12 -11.12 14.41 -4.33
N PHE A 13 -11.90 15.23 -3.63
CA PHE A 13 -12.72 16.29 -4.23
C PHE A 13 -12.86 17.57 -3.40
N ALA A 14 -12.43 17.58 -2.14
CA ALA A 14 -12.59 18.73 -1.26
C ALA A 14 -11.60 19.86 -1.58
N GLU A 15 -11.84 21.03 -0.99
CA GLU A 15 -10.99 22.22 -1.14
C GLU A 15 -9.72 22.13 -0.28
N THR A 16 -9.77 21.41 0.84
CA THR A 16 -8.62 21.26 1.73
C THR A 16 -8.37 19.79 2.09
N VAL A 17 -7.12 19.48 2.41
CA VAL A 17 -6.72 18.18 2.96
C VAL A 17 -7.50 17.83 4.23
N ALA A 18 -7.78 18.82 5.09
CA ALA A 18 -8.61 18.65 6.28
C ALA A 18 -10.03 18.21 5.93
N ASP A 19 -10.64 18.93 4.98
CA ASP A 19 -12.04 18.73 4.61
C ASP A 19 -12.26 17.39 3.94
N GLU A 20 -11.27 16.91 3.19
CA GLU A 20 -11.30 15.59 2.60
C GLU A 20 -11.43 14.49 3.67
N VAL A 21 -10.57 14.56 4.70
CA VAL A 21 -10.58 13.58 5.80
C VAL A 21 -11.84 13.73 6.64
N ALA A 22 -12.28 14.97 6.89
CA ALA A 22 -13.48 15.25 7.65
C ALA A 22 -14.77 14.83 6.92
N PHE A 23 -14.77 14.75 5.59
CA PHE A 23 -15.95 14.43 4.80
C PHE A 23 -16.55 13.07 5.18
N GLY A 24 -15.73 12.01 5.20
CA GLY A 24 -16.18 10.68 5.57
C GLY A 24 -16.70 10.61 7.01
N LEU A 25 -16.04 11.33 7.93
CA LEU A 25 -16.42 11.40 9.33
C LEU A 25 -17.78 12.09 9.52
N ARG A 26 -17.99 13.26 8.90
CA ARG A 26 -19.24 14.04 8.96
C ARG A 26 -20.45 13.29 8.38
N ASN A 27 -20.23 12.40 7.43
CA ASN A 27 -21.30 11.56 6.88
C ASN A 27 -21.76 10.46 7.85
N ILE A 28 -20.88 10.03 8.77
CA ILE A 28 -21.21 9.03 9.80
C ILE A 28 -21.75 9.74 11.05
N ASP A 29 -21.10 10.81 11.45
CA ASP A 29 -21.43 11.62 12.63
C ASP A 29 -21.25 13.11 12.29
N PRO A 30 -22.36 13.81 11.94
CA PRO A 30 -22.32 15.24 11.61
C PRO A 30 -21.80 16.14 12.74
N GLY A 31 -21.84 15.66 13.99
CA GLY A 31 -21.36 16.40 15.17
C GLY A 31 -19.93 16.02 15.58
N ALA A 32 -19.23 15.20 14.80
CA ALA A 32 -17.91 14.72 15.15
C ALA A 32 -16.91 15.88 15.33
N SER A 33 -16.09 15.77 16.37
CA SER A 33 -14.94 16.64 16.61
C SER A 33 -13.94 16.54 15.45
N GLU A 34 -13.09 17.56 15.29
CA GLU A 34 -11.95 17.52 14.36
C GLU A 34 -10.77 16.68 14.88
N GLU A 35 -10.78 16.26 16.15
CA GLU A 35 -9.67 15.45 16.71
C GLU A 35 -9.31 14.20 15.88
N PRO A 36 -10.26 13.40 15.36
CA PRO A 36 -9.95 12.26 14.50
C PRO A 36 -9.31 12.66 13.16
N VAL A 37 -9.59 13.87 12.66
CA VAL A 37 -9.02 14.40 11.42
C VAL A 37 -7.53 14.64 11.60
N ASP A 38 -7.15 15.37 12.65
CA ASP A 38 -5.74 15.68 12.93
C ASP A 38 -4.96 14.43 13.31
N ALA A 39 -5.58 13.48 14.02
CA ALA A 39 -4.99 12.18 14.31
C ALA A 39 -4.68 11.40 13.03
N ALA A 40 -5.64 11.28 12.10
CA ALA A 40 -5.44 10.59 10.84
C ALA A 40 -4.38 11.26 9.96
N LEU A 41 -4.40 12.60 9.87
CA LEU A 41 -3.39 13.34 9.12
C LEU A 41 -1.98 13.21 9.72
N ARG A 42 -1.87 13.09 11.04
CA ARG A 42 -0.58 12.84 11.70
C ARG A 42 -0.06 11.44 11.38
N GLU A 43 -0.92 10.43 11.40
CA GLU A 43 -0.55 9.04 11.11
C GLU A 43 0.06 8.86 9.72
N VAL A 44 -0.46 9.60 8.74
CA VAL A 44 0.04 9.57 7.36
C VAL A 44 1.10 10.64 7.05
N GLY A 45 1.46 11.48 8.04
CA GLY A 45 2.48 12.52 7.91
C GLY A 45 2.06 13.73 7.07
N LEU A 46 0.77 14.06 7.01
CA LEU A 46 0.21 15.19 6.24
C LEU A 46 -0.37 16.32 7.09
N LEU A 47 -0.25 16.28 8.42
CA LEU A 47 -0.80 17.32 9.30
C LEU A 47 -0.31 18.75 8.94
N HIS A 48 0.96 18.88 8.57
CA HIS A 48 1.55 20.15 8.15
C HIS A 48 1.00 20.69 6.81
N ARG A 49 0.21 19.89 6.08
CA ARG A 49 -0.46 20.24 4.83
C ARG A 49 -1.98 20.31 4.99
N LYS A 50 -2.51 20.36 6.21
CA LYS A 50 -3.96 20.34 6.52
C LYS A 50 -4.79 21.34 5.68
N THR A 51 -4.25 22.53 5.40
CA THR A 51 -4.93 23.58 4.63
C THR A 51 -4.60 23.60 3.14
N ALA A 52 -3.76 22.69 2.65
CA ALA A 52 -3.39 22.63 1.24
C ALA A 52 -4.55 22.09 0.39
N TYR A 53 -4.56 22.46 -0.90
CA TYR A 53 -5.49 21.86 -1.87
C TYR A 53 -5.08 20.42 -2.18
N PRO A 54 -5.96 19.40 -2.05
CA PRO A 54 -5.60 17.99 -2.26
C PRO A 54 -4.91 17.69 -3.59
N ARG A 55 -5.30 18.35 -4.69
CA ARG A 55 -4.68 18.12 -6.01
C ARG A 55 -3.30 18.77 -6.18
N SER A 56 -2.90 19.64 -5.25
CA SER A 56 -1.54 20.19 -5.23
C SER A 56 -0.50 19.24 -4.64
N LEU A 57 -0.95 18.17 -3.98
CA LEU A 57 -0.09 17.15 -3.38
C LEU A 57 0.54 16.26 -4.46
N SER A 58 1.73 15.73 -4.18
CA SER A 58 2.35 14.68 -4.99
C SER A 58 1.48 13.41 -4.97
N ARG A 59 1.71 12.50 -5.93
CA ARG A 59 0.92 11.26 -6.02
C ARG A 59 0.98 10.42 -4.74
N GLY A 60 2.17 10.27 -4.15
CA GLY A 60 2.35 9.54 -2.89
C GLY A 60 1.65 10.22 -1.71
N GLU A 61 1.67 11.55 -1.64
CA GLU A 61 0.89 12.30 -0.64
C GLU A 61 -0.62 12.14 -0.86
N ARG A 62 -1.12 12.14 -2.10
CA ARG A 62 -2.54 11.89 -2.39
C ARG A 62 -2.97 10.48 -2.00
N GLN A 63 -2.11 9.49 -2.22
CA GLN A 63 -2.37 8.12 -1.75
C GLN A 63 -2.44 8.05 -0.23
N ARG A 64 -1.51 8.72 0.47
CA ARG A 64 -1.52 8.84 1.93
C ARG A 64 -2.75 9.59 2.44
N LEU A 65 -3.21 10.62 1.74
CA LEU A 65 -4.45 11.32 2.06
C LEU A 65 -5.67 10.41 1.91
N ALA A 66 -5.74 9.61 0.85
CA ALA A 66 -6.82 8.63 0.69
C ALA A 66 -6.87 7.62 1.85
N ILE A 67 -5.71 7.14 2.30
CA ILE A 67 -5.61 6.29 3.50
C ILE A 67 -6.12 7.05 4.74
N ALA A 68 -5.71 8.32 4.92
CA ALA A 68 -6.15 9.17 6.04
C ALA A 68 -7.68 9.29 6.12
N CYS A 69 -8.34 9.51 4.98
CA CYS A 69 -9.80 9.61 4.90
C CYS A 69 -10.48 8.33 5.40
N VAL A 70 -9.89 7.16 5.09
CA VAL A 70 -10.42 5.88 5.53
C VAL A 70 -10.16 5.63 7.03
N ILE A 71 -8.95 5.89 7.53
CA ILE A 71 -8.61 5.59 8.93
C ILE A 71 -9.25 6.56 9.92
N ALA A 72 -9.61 7.77 9.52
CA ALA A 72 -10.33 8.73 10.38
C ALA A 72 -11.66 8.16 10.90
N MET A 73 -12.29 7.28 10.12
CA MET A 73 -13.53 6.57 10.49
C MET A 73 -13.28 5.34 11.39
N LYS A 74 -12.01 5.04 11.75
CA LYS A 74 -11.57 3.90 12.58
C LYS A 74 -12.19 2.54 12.17
N PRO A 75 -12.14 2.14 10.88
CA PRO A 75 -12.72 0.87 10.45
C PRO A 75 -11.88 -0.33 10.94
N LYS A 76 -12.53 -1.41 11.40
CA LYS A 76 -11.82 -2.65 11.79
C LYS A 76 -11.05 -3.33 10.64
N ILE A 77 -11.54 -3.17 9.41
CA ILE A 77 -10.97 -3.77 8.19
C ILE A 77 -10.75 -2.66 7.16
N ILE A 78 -9.54 -2.61 6.60
CA ILE A 78 -9.11 -1.69 5.54
C ILE A 78 -8.69 -2.53 4.34
N VAL A 79 -9.32 -2.28 3.20
CA VAL A 79 -8.99 -2.89 1.92
C VAL A 79 -8.28 -1.86 1.05
N LEU A 80 -7.13 -2.20 0.48
CA LEU A 80 -6.38 -1.34 -0.43
C LEU A 80 -6.19 -2.06 -1.76
N ASP A 81 -6.61 -1.40 -2.84
CA ASP A 81 -6.40 -1.89 -4.19
C ASP A 81 -5.15 -1.23 -4.79
N GLU A 82 -4.08 -2.00 -4.97
CA GLU A 82 -2.83 -1.57 -5.61
C GLU A 82 -2.22 -0.25 -5.04
N PRO A 83 -2.07 -0.12 -3.71
CA PRO A 83 -1.77 1.18 -3.06
C PRO A 83 -0.38 1.74 -3.37
N THR A 84 0.53 0.94 -3.91
CA THR A 84 1.91 1.35 -4.23
C THR A 84 2.14 1.56 -5.73
N THR A 85 1.12 1.33 -6.57
CA THR A 85 1.29 1.37 -8.02
C THR A 85 1.81 2.72 -8.49
N GLY A 86 2.92 2.69 -9.24
CA GLY A 86 3.61 3.86 -9.84
C GLY A 86 4.01 4.94 -8.82
N LEU A 87 4.27 4.52 -7.59
CA LEU A 87 5.10 5.25 -6.65
C LEU A 87 6.54 4.76 -6.77
N ASP A 88 7.50 5.59 -6.36
CA ASP A 88 8.87 5.14 -6.22
C ASP A 88 9.04 4.23 -4.99
N ALA A 89 10.21 3.62 -4.83
CA ALA A 89 10.49 2.69 -3.74
C ALA A 89 10.40 3.36 -2.35
N ARG A 90 10.74 4.65 -2.25
CA ARG A 90 10.71 5.40 -0.99
C ARG A 90 9.27 5.67 -0.56
N GLU A 91 8.43 6.16 -1.46
CA GLU A 91 7.02 6.42 -1.18
C GLU A 91 6.24 5.12 -0.95
N SER A 92 6.57 4.05 -1.69
CA SER A 92 6.00 2.73 -1.45
C SER A 92 6.35 2.22 -0.05
N GLY A 93 7.61 2.31 0.36
CA GLY A 93 8.05 1.94 1.71
C GLY A 93 7.32 2.72 2.80
N ARG A 94 7.13 4.03 2.63
CA ARG A 94 6.34 4.84 3.58
C ARG A 94 4.89 4.38 3.73
N ILE A 95 4.25 3.98 2.63
CA ILE A 95 2.89 3.44 2.69
C ILE A 95 2.90 2.11 3.45
N MET A 96 3.85 1.23 3.17
CA MET A 96 3.95 -0.05 3.88
C MET A 96 4.21 0.14 5.38
N GLU A 97 5.03 1.12 5.77
CA GLU A 97 5.25 1.48 7.17
C GLU A 97 3.96 1.96 7.86
N ILE A 98 3.15 2.79 7.19
CA ILE A 98 1.83 3.24 7.69
C ILE A 98 0.93 2.02 7.89
N LEU A 99 0.83 1.14 6.89
CA LEU A 99 0.00 -0.07 6.99
C LEU A 99 0.46 -1.00 8.11
N GLY A 100 1.77 -1.11 8.33
CA GLY A 100 2.36 -1.86 9.44
C GLY A 100 1.94 -1.31 10.81
N ARG A 101 1.94 0.01 11.00
CA ARG A 101 1.47 0.65 12.24
C ARG A 101 -0.03 0.45 12.45
N LEU A 102 -0.85 0.69 11.43
CA LEU A 102 -2.29 0.45 11.50
C LEU A 102 -2.61 -1.00 11.88
N ARG A 103 -1.86 -1.96 11.33
CA ARG A 103 -1.97 -3.36 11.72
C ARG A 103 -1.65 -3.57 13.21
N GLN A 104 -0.57 -2.97 13.72
CA GLN A 104 -0.21 -3.05 15.14
C GLN A 104 -1.29 -2.44 16.05
N ASP A 105 -1.99 -1.41 15.57
CA ASP A 105 -3.13 -0.77 16.24
C ASP A 105 -4.43 -1.59 16.18
N GLY A 106 -4.39 -2.79 15.59
CA GLY A 106 -5.49 -3.75 15.56
C GLY A 106 -6.38 -3.70 14.31
N HIS A 107 -5.97 -2.96 13.28
CA HIS A 107 -6.66 -2.99 11.99
C HIS A 107 -6.33 -4.27 11.21
N THR A 108 -7.34 -4.87 10.58
CA THR A 108 -7.12 -5.91 9.56
C THR A 108 -6.87 -5.23 8.22
N ILE A 109 -5.71 -5.49 7.61
CA ILE A 109 -5.32 -4.94 6.31
C ILE A 109 -5.46 -6.02 5.24
N VAL A 110 -6.20 -5.72 4.18
CA VAL A 110 -6.27 -6.55 2.96
C VAL A 110 -5.70 -5.72 1.82
N MET A 111 -4.56 -6.13 1.28
CA MET A 111 -3.92 -5.44 0.16
C MET A 111 -4.01 -6.32 -1.08
N VAL A 112 -4.56 -5.77 -2.17
CA VAL A 112 -4.51 -6.37 -3.50
C VAL A 112 -3.29 -5.81 -4.20
N THR A 113 -2.38 -6.67 -4.65
CA THR A 113 -1.23 -6.24 -5.43
C THR A 113 -0.70 -7.32 -6.37
N HIS A 114 -0.11 -6.89 -7.48
CA HIS A 114 0.73 -7.72 -8.35
C HIS A 114 2.21 -7.72 -7.95
N ASP A 115 2.67 -6.86 -7.03
CA ASP A 115 4.06 -6.92 -6.55
C ASP A 115 4.20 -8.00 -5.47
N ILE A 116 4.66 -9.16 -5.94
CA ILE A 116 4.92 -10.33 -5.11
C ILE A 116 5.91 -10.04 -3.98
N ARG A 117 6.89 -9.15 -4.19
CA ARG A 117 7.92 -8.86 -3.17
C ARG A 117 7.31 -8.13 -1.98
N LEU A 118 6.41 -7.17 -2.24
CA LEU A 118 5.65 -6.50 -1.18
C LEU A 118 4.78 -7.49 -0.40
N GLY A 119 4.13 -8.42 -1.11
CA GLY A 119 3.38 -9.51 -0.46
C GLY A 119 4.27 -10.38 0.43
N ALA A 120 5.43 -10.80 -0.08
CA ALA A 120 6.36 -11.66 0.64
C ALA A 120 7.00 -10.99 1.87
N GLU A 121 7.26 -9.68 1.79
CA GLU A 121 7.92 -8.92 2.86
C GLU A 121 6.96 -8.50 3.98
N TYR A 122 5.71 -8.13 3.65
CA TYR A 122 4.80 -7.47 4.60
C TYR A 122 3.55 -8.29 4.99
N ALA A 123 3.16 -9.32 4.23
CA ALA A 123 1.90 -10.02 4.46
C ALA A 123 2.05 -11.23 5.41
N ASP A 124 1.07 -11.42 6.30
CA ASP A 124 0.95 -12.64 7.13
C ASP A 124 0.33 -13.82 6.39
N ARG A 125 -0.34 -13.52 5.28
CA ARG A 125 -1.10 -14.45 4.47
C ARG A 125 -1.23 -13.89 3.07
N ILE A 126 -0.97 -14.74 2.09
CA ILE A 126 -1.04 -14.41 0.67
C ILE A 126 -2.06 -15.35 0.02
N VAL A 127 -3.02 -14.75 -0.67
CA VAL A 127 -4.02 -15.46 -1.46
C VAL A 127 -3.77 -15.15 -2.93
N ARG A 128 -3.35 -16.15 -3.70
CA ARG A 128 -3.19 -16.01 -5.15
C ARG A 128 -4.49 -16.36 -5.85
N MET A 129 -4.89 -15.51 -6.77
CA MET A 129 -6.11 -15.67 -7.56
C MET A 129 -5.78 -15.69 -9.05
N GLU A 130 -6.41 -16.60 -9.79
CA GLU A 130 -6.34 -16.69 -11.25
C GLU A 130 -7.73 -17.00 -11.80
N GLN A 131 -8.13 -16.32 -12.88
CA GLN A 131 -9.43 -16.52 -13.54
C GLN A 131 -10.64 -16.51 -12.58
N GLY A 132 -10.61 -15.62 -11.58
CA GLY A 132 -11.68 -15.49 -10.59
C GLY A 132 -11.73 -16.61 -9.54
N ARG A 133 -10.71 -17.47 -9.46
CA ARG A 133 -10.60 -18.56 -8.48
C ARG A 133 -9.37 -18.38 -7.61
N VAL A 134 -9.47 -18.75 -6.34
CA VAL A 134 -8.31 -18.87 -5.45
C VAL A 134 -7.55 -20.13 -5.86
N ILE A 135 -6.31 -19.95 -6.31
CA ILE A 135 -5.42 -21.06 -6.68
C ILE A 135 -4.47 -21.44 -5.55
N ARG A 136 -4.20 -20.52 -4.63
CA ARG A 136 -3.31 -20.75 -3.49
C ARG A 136 -3.66 -19.84 -2.33
N ASP A 137 -3.48 -20.36 -1.14
CA ASP A 137 -3.68 -19.67 0.13
C ASP A 137 -2.61 -20.14 1.12
N SER A 138 -1.66 -19.26 1.45
CA SER A 138 -0.52 -19.59 2.31
C SER A 138 -0.19 -18.47 3.29
N ARG A 139 0.38 -18.82 4.44
CA ARG A 139 0.87 -17.83 5.44
C ARG A 139 2.24 -17.26 5.11
N THR A 140 2.97 -17.93 4.24
CA THR A 140 4.29 -17.51 3.78
C THR A 140 4.29 -17.50 2.26
N TYR A 141 5.01 -16.56 1.67
CA TYR A 141 5.35 -16.67 0.27
C TYR A 141 6.36 -17.80 0.10
N GLU A 142 6.00 -18.80 -0.70
CA GLU A 142 6.93 -19.82 -1.17
C GLU A 142 7.15 -19.55 -2.66
N GLU A 143 8.39 -19.23 -3.04
CA GLU A 143 8.74 -19.18 -4.46
C GLU A 143 8.49 -20.54 -5.08
N GLU A 144 7.68 -20.59 -6.14
CA GLU A 144 7.65 -21.81 -6.95
C GLU A 144 8.99 -21.93 -7.67
N PRO A 145 9.69 -23.08 -7.52
CA PRO A 145 10.83 -23.37 -8.36
C PRO A 145 10.36 -23.22 -9.81
N CYS A 146 11.13 -22.48 -10.62
CA CYS A 146 10.84 -22.36 -12.04
C CYS A 146 10.82 -23.77 -12.65
N LEU A 147 9.63 -24.34 -12.85
CA LEU A 147 9.40 -25.67 -13.44
C LEU A 147 9.72 -25.71 -14.94
N LYS A 148 10.21 -24.60 -15.50
CA LYS A 148 10.81 -24.62 -16.83
C LYS A 148 12.13 -25.36 -16.71
N SER A 149 12.16 -26.57 -17.23
CA SER A 149 13.37 -27.11 -17.84
C SER A 149 13.89 -26.07 -18.82
N CYS A 150 14.76 -25.18 -18.36
CA CYS A 150 15.69 -24.47 -19.22
C CYS A 150 16.59 -25.57 -19.78
N SER A 151 16.09 -26.23 -20.83
CA SER A 151 16.87 -27.10 -21.67
C SER A 151 18.01 -26.25 -22.18
N THR A 152 19.21 -26.60 -21.76
CA THR A 152 20.47 -26.21 -22.37
C THR A 152 20.34 -26.28 -23.89
N SER A 153 20.07 -25.15 -24.54
CA SER A 153 20.44 -24.99 -25.94
C SER A 153 21.95 -24.78 -25.95
N SER A 154 22.67 -25.85 -26.28
CA SER A 154 24.09 -25.84 -26.60
C SER A 154 24.39 -24.72 -27.60
N GLY A 155 25.15 -23.71 -27.18
CA GLY A 155 25.60 -22.68 -28.11
C GLY A 155 26.25 -21.47 -27.44
N ARG A 156 27.56 -21.61 -27.14
CA ARG A 156 28.54 -20.60 -26.69
C ARG A 156 28.59 -20.25 -25.20
N ALA A 157 29.51 -20.92 -24.50
CA ALA A 157 30.46 -20.23 -23.61
C ALA A 157 31.40 -19.35 -24.48
N PRO A 158 32.17 -18.37 -23.95
CA PRO A 158 32.59 -18.22 -22.54
C PRO A 158 32.57 -16.77 -22.00
N PHE A 159 32.60 -16.62 -20.66
CA PHE A 159 33.55 -15.69 -20.04
C PHE A 159 33.77 -16.11 -18.60
N THR A 160 34.89 -16.81 -18.39
CA THR A 160 35.46 -17.09 -17.07
C THR A 160 36.00 -15.79 -16.50
N ALA A 161 35.36 -15.24 -15.47
CA ALA A 161 36.01 -14.29 -14.56
C ALA A 161 36.50 -15.08 -13.34
N SER A 162 37.73 -15.60 -13.44
CA SER A 162 38.53 -16.00 -12.30
C SER A 162 39.79 -15.12 -12.30
N THR A 163 40.35 -14.92 -11.10
CA THR A 163 41.46 -14.05 -10.67
C THR A 163 40.99 -12.73 -10.04
N ARG A 164 41.30 -12.37 -8.79
CA ARG A 164 42.20 -12.90 -7.74
C ARG A 164 41.81 -12.24 -6.39
N SER A 165 41.90 -13.01 -5.31
CA SER A 165 42.67 -12.60 -4.12
C SER A 165 43.72 -13.71 -3.94
N PRO A 166 45.01 -13.41 -3.62
CA PRO A 166 45.37 -13.09 -2.23
C PRO A 166 46.55 -12.12 -2.04
N ASN A 167 46.53 -11.37 -0.94
CA ASN A 167 47.34 -11.63 0.25
C ASN A 167 46.65 -11.02 1.48
#